data_AF-A0A8S3VGP1-F1
#
_entry.id   AF-A0A8S3VGP1-F1
#
_cell.length_a   1.000
_cell.length_b   1.000
_cell.length_c   1.000
_cell.angle_alpha   90.00
_cell.angle_beta   90.00
_cell.angle_gamma   90.00
#
_symmetry.space_group_name_H-M   'P 1'
#
loop_
_entity.id
_entity.type
_entity.pdbx_description
1 polymer ?
#
loop_
_entity_poly.entity_id
_entity_poly.type
_entity_poly.pdbx_seq_one_letter_code
_entity_poly.pdbx_strand_id
1 'polypeptide(L)'
;MDKTSTLHKYIRVNHIDKTSTLHKYIRVNHIDKNSTLHKYIRVNHNDKNSTLHKYIRVNHIDKNKTLHKYIRVNHIDKNSTLHKYIRVNHIDKNKTLHKYIRVNHIDKNSTLHKYIRVNHIDKNSTLHKYIRVNHIDKNSTLHKCIRVNHIDKNSTLHKYIRVNHIDKNSTLHKYIRVNHIDKNSTLQNT
;
A
#
# COMPACT_ATOMS: atom_id res chain seq x y z
N MET A 1 -8.16 2.21 37.24
CA MET A 1 -8.57 0.99 36.51
C MET A 1 -7.71 0.86 35.28
N ASP A 2 -7.01 -0.27 35.17
CA ASP A 2 -5.99 -0.51 34.14
C ASP A 2 -6.62 -0.46 32.73
N LYS A 3 -6.31 0.61 31.98
CA LYS A 3 -6.83 0.87 30.62
C LYS A 3 -6.06 0.07 29.56
N THR A 4 -5.06 -0.70 29.98
CA THR A 4 -4.16 -1.43 29.12
C THR A 4 -4.17 -2.92 29.42
N SER A 5 -4.26 -3.76 28.39
CA SER A 5 -4.11 -5.21 28.51
C SER A 5 -2.88 -5.69 27.76
N THR A 6 -2.03 -6.47 28.44
CA THR A 6 -0.89 -7.12 27.80
C THR A 6 -1.17 -8.61 27.68
N LEU A 7 -1.07 -9.12 26.46
CA LEU A 7 -1.37 -10.49 26.13
C LEU A 7 -0.11 -11.17 25.62
N HIS A 8 0.35 -12.20 26.33
CA HIS A 8 1.69 -12.75 26.08
C HIS A 8 1.72 -13.84 25.00
N LYS A 9 1.26 -15.05 25.28
CA LYS A 9 1.52 -16.20 24.40
C LYS A 9 0.35 -17.16 24.29
N TYR A 10 0.03 -17.60 23.06
CA TYR A 10 -0.97 -18.64 22.78
C TYR A 10 -2.39 -18.33 23.26
N ILE A 11 -2.85 -17.11 22.99
CA ILE A 11 -4.18 -16.70 23.46
C ILE A 11 -5.11 -16.51 22.28
N ARG A 12 -6.35 -16.98 22.46
CA ARG A 12 -7.46 -16.68 21.57
C ARG A 12 -8.42 -15.77 22.30
N VAL A 13 -8.70 -14.60 21.73
CA VAL A 13 -9.63 -13.62 22.31
C VAL A 13 -10.69 -13.32 21.28
N ASN A 14 -11.96 -13.27 21.69
CA ASN A 14 -13.01 -12.83 20.80
C ASN A 14 -12.96 -11.31 20.61
N HIS A 15 -12.84 -10.56 21.71
CA HIS A 15 -12.94 -9.12 21.68
C HIS A 15 -11.92 -8.45 22.60
N ILE A 16 -11.27 -7.38 22.14
CA ILE A 16 -10.41 -6.52 22.94
C ILE A 16 -10.93 -5.08 22.81
N ASP A 17 -11.55 -4.60 23.89
CA ASP A 17 -12.21 -3.29 24.02
C ASP A 17 -11.31 -2.21 24.67
N LYS A 18 -10.10 -2.59 25.07
CA LYS A 18 -9.10 -1.74 25.73
C LYS A 18 -7.84 -1.61 24.89
N THR A 19 -7.03 -0.60 25.19
CA THR A 19 -5.71 -0.46 24.56
C THR A 19 -4.88 -1.70 24.90
N SER A 20 -4.19 -2.28 23.92
CA SER A 20 -3.55 -3.60 24.14
C SER A 20 -2.21 -3.80 23.46
N THR A 21 -1.36 -4.58 24.11
CA THR A 21 -0.09 -5.07 23.55
C THR A 21 -0.15 -6.59 23.44
N LEU A 22 -0.06 -7.10 22.21
CA LEU A 22 -0.14 -8.53 21.91
C LEU A 22 1.24 -9.00 21.48
N HIS A 23 1.77 -10.00 22.18
CA HIS A 23 3.13 -10.49 21.90
C HIS A 23 3.18 -11.60 20.86
N LYS A 24 2.86 -12.85 21.21
CA LYS A 24 3.22 -14.02 20.37
C LYS A 24 2.10 -15.03 20.24
N TYR A 25 1.80 -15.47 19.00
CA TYR A 25 0.82 -16.53 18.74
C TYR A 25 -0.58 -16.21 19.27
N ILE A 26 -1.09 -15.04 18.93
CA ILE A 26 -2.41 -14.60 19.40
C ILE A 26 -3.38 -14.56 18.22
N ARG A 27 -4.61 -15.00 18.46
CA ARG A 27 -5.73 -14.85 17.53
C ARG A 27 -6.80 -13.97 18.16
N VAL A 28 -7.18 -12.90 17.49
CA VAL A 28 -8.25 -12.01 17.94
C VAL A 28 -9.31 -11.89 16.85
N ASN A 29 -10.60 -11.92 17.22
CA ASN A 29 -11.63 -11.57 16.24
C ASN A 29 -11.71 -10.04 16.10
N HIS A 30 -11.88 -9.29 17.19
CA HIS A 30 -12.09 -7.84 17.13
C HIS A 30 -11.20 -7.04 18.10
N ILE A 31 -10.68 -5.90 17.64
CA ILE A 31 -9.91 -4.93 18.46
C ILE A 31 -10.45 -3.52 18.22
N ASP A 32 -11.10 -2.95 19.23
CA ASP A 32 -11.80 -1.65 19.13
C ASP A 32 -10.88 -0.46 19.36
N LYS A 33 -9.79 -0.67 20.10
CA LYS A 33 -8.91 0.40 20.60
C LYS A 33 -7.51 0.28 20.03
N ASN A 34 -6.65 1.19 20.47
CA ASN A 34 -5.28 1.22 19.99
C ASN A 34 -4.54 -0.06 20.39
N SER A 35 -3.74 -0.60 19.48
CA SER A 35 -3.03 -1.85 19.75
C SER A 35 -1.60 -1.89 19.21
N THR A 36 -0.75 -2.67 19.84
CA THR A 36 0.60 -3.01 19.35
C THR A 36 0.69 -4.51 19.21
N LEU A 37 0.96 -4.99 17.99
CA LEU A 37 0.99 -6.40 17.66
C LEU A 37 2.41 -6.80 17.30
N HIS A 38 3.02 -7.71 18.05
CA HIS A 38 4.42 -8.09 17.83
C HIS A 38 4.61 -9.22 16.82
N LYS A 39 4.29 -10.49 17.15
CA LYS A 39 4.75 -11.64 16.36
C LYS A 39 3.69 -12.74 16.22
N TYR A 40 3.46 -13.22 15.00
CA TYR A 40 2.54 -14.35 14.75
C TYR A 40 1.13 -14.08 15.27
N ILE A 41 0.55 -12.95 14.86
CA ILE A 41 -0.79 -12.55 15.31
C ILE A 41 -1.75 -12.59 14.13
N ARG A 42 -2.96 -13.09 14.37
CA ARG A 42 -4.07 -13.04 13.42
C ARG A 42 -5.21 -12.23 14.00
N VAL A 43 -5.66 -11.21 13.27
CA VAL A 43 -6.81 -10.37 13.65
C VAL A 43 -7.86 -10.39 12.55
N ASN A 44 -9.14 -10.51 12.91
CA ASN A 44 -10.20 -10.36 11.90
C ASN A 44 -10.47 -8.87 11.63
N HIS A 45 -10.72 -8.07 12.66
CA HIS A 45 -11.05 -6.66 12.53
C HIS A 45 -10.27 -5.78 13.53
N ASN A 46 -9.84 -4.58 13.10
CA ASN A 46 -9.03 -3.68 13.92
C ASN A 46 -9.33 -2.20 13.61
N ASP A 47 -10.12 -1.56 14.46
CA ASP A 47 -10.87 -0.33 14.19
C ASP A 47 -10.04 0.94 14.35
N LYS A 48 -9.13 0.97 15.32
CA LYS A 48 -8.40 2.18 15.72
C LYS A 48 -6.94 2.10 15.29
N ASN A 49 -6.06 2.87 15.92
CA ASN A 49 -4.68 2.95 15.47
C ASN A 49 -3.92 1.70 15.93
N SER A 50 -3.05 1.14 15.09
CA SER A 50 -2.16 0.08 15.57
C SER A 50 -0.84 -0.01 14.85
N THR A 51 0.14 -0.52 15.57
CA THR A 51 1.47 -0.83 15.06
C THR A 51 1.62 -2.34 14.95
N LEU A 52 1.93 -2.82 13.74
CA LEU A 52 2.09 -4.23 13.43
C LEU A 52 3.54 -4.52 13.11
N HIS A 53 4.19 -5.39 13.90
CA HIS A 53 5.60 -5.70 13.72
C HIS A 53 5.87 -6.83 12.72
N LYS A 54 5.72 -8.11 13.11
CA LYS A 54 6.27 -9.23 12.33
C LYS A 54 5.29 -10.41 12.19
N TYR A 55 5.11 -10.92 10.97
CA TYR A 55 4.29 -12.11 10.72
C TYR A 55 2.85 -11.94 11.21
N ILE A 56 2.17 -10.90 10.73
CA ILE A 56 0.82 -10.58 11.15
C ILE A 56 -0.12 -10.71 9.97
N ARG A 57 -1.29 -11.28 10.21
CA ARG A 57 -2.39 -11.32 9.25
C ARG A 57 -3.58 -10.57 9.80
N VAL A 58 -4.10 -9.61 9.04
CA VAL A 58 -5.33 -8.90 9.38
C VAL A 58 -6.32 -9.00 8.24
N ASN A 59 -7.60 -9.22 8.52
CA ASN A 59 -8.60 -9.17 7.46
C ASN A 59 -9.01 -7.71 7.18
N HIS A 60 -9.43 -6.95 8.19
CA HIS A 60 -9.90 -5.56 8.03
C HIS A 60 -9.19 -4.57 8.95
N ILE A 61 -8.96 -3.36 8.45
CA ILE A 61 -8.30 -2.25 9.14
C ILE A 61 -8.99 -0.93 8.77
N ASP A 62 -9.59 -0.25 9.75
CA ASP A 62 -10.39 0.95 9.47
C ASP A 62 -9.56 2.24 9.54
N LYS A 63 -8.61 2.31 10.48
CA LYS A 63 -7.86 3.54 10.80
C LYS A 63 -6.37 3.34 10.85
N ASN A 64 -5.65 4.41 11.18
CA ASN A 64 -4.23 4.61 10.94
C ASN A 64 -3.35 3.43 11.37
N LYS A 65 -2.45 2.97 10.49
CA LYS A 65 -1.52 1.88 10.83
C LYS A 65 -0.09 2.11 10.36
N THR A 66 0.82 1.56 11.14
CA THR A 66 2.21 1.35 10.74
C THR A 66 2.48 -0.15 10.66
N LEU A 67 2.80 -0.64 9.46
CA LEU A 67 3.06 -2.05 9.17
C LEU A 67 4.54 -2.24 8.89
N HIS A 68 5.23 -3.05 9.69
CA HIS A 68 6.66 -3.26 9.54
C HIS A 68 7.04 -4.40 8.58
N LYS A 69 7.01 -5.67 9.00
CA LYS A 69 7.66 -6.77 8.27
C LYS A 69 6.78 -8.01 8.13
N TYR A 70 6.66 -8.56 6.92
CA TYR A 70 5.93 -9.82 6.68
C TYR A 70 4.47 -9.74 7.14
N ILE A 71 3.73 -8.78 6.60
CA ILE A 71 2.34 -8.55 6.98
C ILE A 71 1.45 -8.80 5.78
N ARG A 72 0.32 -9.46 6.02
CA ARG A 72 -0.74 -9.62 5.02
C ARG A 72 -2.01 -8.95 5.53
N VAL A 73 -2.58 -8.08 4.71
CA VAL A 73 -3.88 -7.44 5.00
C VAL A 73 -4.83 -7.65 3.83
N ASN A 74 -6.12 -7.89 4.09
CA ASN A 74 -7.08 -7.91 2.98
C ASN A 74 -7.53 -6.48 2.67
N HIS A 75 -7.99 -5.71 3.65
CA HIS A 75 -8.53 -4.36 3.45
C HIS A 75 -7.93 -3.32 4.39
N ILE A 76 -7.66 -2.10 3.89
CA ILE A 76 -7.23 -0.94 4.68
C ILE A 76 -7.97 0.31 4.20
N ASP A 77 -8.86 0.85 5.04
CA ASP A 77 -9.71 1.99 4.66
C ASP A 77 -8.92 3.30 4.66
N LYS A 78 -8.18 3.59 5.74
CA LYS A 78 -7.56 4.90 5.98
C LYS A 78 -6.08 4.81 6.33
N ASN A 79 -5.38 5.93 6.09
CA ASN A 79 -3.96 6.25 6.30
C ASN A 79 -3.06 5.08 6.78
N SER A 80 -2.07 4.67 6.00
CA SER A 80 -1.09 3.71 6.51
C SER A 80 0.27 3.82 5.87
N THR A 81 1.27 3.47 6.68
CA THR A 81 2.68 3.41 6.30
C THR A 81 3.11 1.95 6.30
N LEU A 82 3.54 1.46 5.13
CA LEU A 82 3.91 0.07 4.91
C LEU A 82 5.41 0.00 4.64
N HIS A 83 6.15 -0.75 5.46
CA HIS A 83 7.61 -0.81 5.36
C HIS A 83 8.16 -1.92 4.45
N LYS A 84 8.15 -3.20 4.87
CA LYS A 84 8.90 -4.26 4.18
C LYS A 84 8.14 -5.57 4.06
N TYR A 85 8.10 -6.16 2.86
CA TYR A 85 7.49 -7.48 2.64
C TYR A 85 6.02 -7.52 3.05
N ILE A 86 5.22 -6.64 2.47
CA ILE A 86 3.80 -6.50 2.80
C ILE A 86 2.96 -6.85 1.59
N ARG A 87 1.88 -7.59 1.82
CA ARG A 87 0.86 -7.85 0.81
C ARG A 87 -0.47 -7.29 1.26
N VAL A 88 -1.09 -6.48 0.42
CA VAL A 88 -2.44 -5.96 0.65
C VAL A 88 -3.34 -6.28 -0.55
N ASN A 89 -4.60 -6.62 -0.31
CA ASN A 89 -5.54 -6.76 -1.44
C ASN A 89 -6.09 -5.38 -1.83
N HIS A 90 -6.71 -4.66 -0.89
CA HIS A 90 -7.38 -3.39 -1.16
C HIS A 90 -6.93 -2.28 -0.22
N ILE A 91 -6.83 -1.06 -0.75
CA ILE A 91 -6.44 0.13 0.00
C ILE A 91 -7.21 1.35 -0.51
N ASP A 92 -8.05 1.96 0.34
CA ASP A 92 -8.89 3.05 -0.14
C ASP A 92 -8.14 4.39 -0.16
N LYS A 93 -7.55 4.81 0.97
CA LYS A 93 -7.02 6.18 1.11
C LYS A 93 -5.64 6.29 1.74
N ASN A 94 -4.85 7.20 1.15
CA ASN A 94 -3.65 7.86 1.69
C ASN A 94 -2.59 6.88 2.21
N LYS A 95 -1.54 6.66 1.44
CA LYS A 95 -0.53 5.67 1.81
C LYS A 95 0.88 6.04 1.45
N THR A 96 1.79 5.57 2.28
CA THR A 96 3.22 5.53 1.97
C THR A 96 3.70 4.09 2.00
N LEU A 97 4.09 3.59 0.83
CA LEU A 97 4.60 2.25 0.63
C LEU A 97 6.10 2.31 0.40
N HIS A 98 6.85 1.56 1.19
CA HIS A 98 8.30 1.40 1.03
C HIS A 98 8.64 0.11 0.28
N LYS A 99 9.52 -0.74 0.83
CA LYS A 99 10.24 -1.77 0.07
C LYS A 99 9.48 -3.08 -0.04
N TYR A 100 9.49 -3.70 -1.22
CA TYR A 100 8.99 -5.07 -1.42
C TYR A 100 7.52 -5.24 -1.03
N ILE A 101 6.65 -4.44 -1.65
CA ILE A 101 5.22 -4.43 -1.36
C ILE A 101 4.45 -4.89 -2.59
N ARG A 102 3.42 -5.70 -2.37
CA ARG A 102 2.44 -6.06 -3.40
C ARG A 102 1.06 -5.59 -2.99
N VAL A 103 0.39 -4.84 -3.87
CA VAL A 103 -1.00 -4.42 -3.68
C VAL A 103 -1.83 -4.82 -4.88
N ASN A 104 -3.08 -5.25 -4.69
CA ASN A 104 -3.97 -5.46 -5.84
C ASN A 104 -4.62 -4.12 -6.26
N HIS A 105 -5.23 -3.38 -5.33
CA HIS A 105 -5.98 -2.16 -5.63
C HIS A 105 -5.60 -1.01 -4.68
N ILE A 106 -5.51 0.21 -5.22
CA ILE A 106 -5.29 1.45 -4.48
C ILE A 106 -6.21 2.54 -5.03
N ASP A 107 -7.21 2.99 -4.27
CA ASP A 107 -8.20 3.92 -4.83
C ASP A 107 -7.64 5.34 -4.91
N LYS A 108 -7.04 5.84 -3.82
CA LYS A 108 -6.66 7.26 -3.71
C LYS A 108 -5.35 7.50 -2.98
N ASN A 109 -4.55 8.41 -3.55
CA ASN A 109 -3.41 9.08 -2.93
C ASN A 109 -2.38 8.09 -2.38
N SER A 110 -1.38 7.76 -3.20
CA SER A 110 -0.32 6.85 -2.76
C SER A 110 1.07 7.31 -3.18
N THR A 111 2.02 7.17 -2.26
CA THR A 111 3.44 7.37 -2.51
C THR A 111 4.15 6.03 -2.39
N LEU A 112 4.78 5.57 -3.46
CA LEU A 112 5.37 4.25 -3.59
C LEU A 112 6.89 4.37 -3.77
N HIS A 113 7.67 3.63 -2.98
CA HIS A 113 9.13 3.67 -2.99
C HIS A 113 9.80 2.28 -3.05
N LYS A 114 10.49 1.97 -4.15
CA LYS A 114 11.40 0.82 -4.32
C LYS A 114 10.71 -0.55 -4.30
N TYR A 115 10.77 -1.26 -5.42
CA TYR A 115 10.39 -2.68 -5.52
C TYR A 115 8.94 -2.94 -5.14
N ILE A 116 8.02 -2.23 -5.79
CA ILE A 116 6.58 -2.36 -5.54
C ILE A 116 5.90 -2.90 -6.77
N ARG A 117 4.93 -3.79 -6.56
CA ARG A 117 4.01 -4.24 -7.61
C ARG A 117 2.57 -3.87 -7.24
N VAL A 118 1.89 -3.18 -8.13
CA VAL A 118 0.46 -2.86 -7.99
C VAL A 118 -0.29 -3.39 -9.21
N ASN A 119 -1.50 -3.94 -9.02
CA ASN A 119 -2.31 -4.26 -10.19
C ASN A 119 -3.04 -3.00 -10.69
N HIS A 120 -3.73 -2.28 -9.81
CA HIS A 120 -4.54 -1.14 -10.21
C HIS A 120 -4.42 0.04 -9.22
N ILE A 121 -4.40 1.26 -9.76
CA ILE A 121 -4.36 2.53 -9.02
C ILE A 121 -5.39 3.48 -9.66
N ASP A 122 -6.43 3.90 -8.94
CA ASP A 122 -7.44 4.79 -9.55
C ASP A 122 -6.93 6.22 -9.64
N LYS A 123 -6.43 6.79 -8.53
CA LYS A 123 -6.19 8.23 -8.45
C LYS A 123 -4.95 8.61 -7.67
N ASN A 124 -4.21 9.57 -8.23
CA ASN A 124 -3.16 10.35 -7.58
C ASN A 124 -2.07 9.45 -6.97
N SER A 125 -1.04 9.16 -7.76
CA SER A 125 0.08 8.36 -7.27
C SER A 125 1.43 8.95 -7.64
N THR A 126 2.37 8.84 -6.70
CA THR A 126 3.78 9.20 -6.92
C THR A 126 4.62 7.94 -6.74
N LEU A 127 5.28 7.52 -7.81
CA LEU A 127 6.01 6.26 -7.91
C LEU A 127 7.50 6.53 -8.04
N HIS A 128 8.31 5.91 -7.18
CA HIS A 128 9.76 6.03 -7.20
C HIS A 128 10.49 4.68 -7.22
N LYS A 129 11.34 4.48 -8.23
CA LYS A 129 12.35 3.40 -8.33
C LYS A 129 11.76 1.98 -8.37
N TYR A 130 11.95 1.28 -9.49
CA TYR A 130 11.69 -0.17 -9.60
C TYR A 130 10.25 -0.55 -9.24
N ILE A 131 9.29 0.09 -9.90
CA ILE A 131 7.87 -0.18 -9.67
C ILE A 131 7.27 -0.79 -10.92
N ARG A 132 6.37 -1.76 -10.73
CA ARG A 132 5.53 -2.31 -11.78
C ARG A 132 4.06 -2.09 -11.46
N VAL A 133 3.34 -1.48 -12.38
CA VAL A 133 1.89 -1.30 -12.28
C VAL A 133 1.21 -1.90 -13.51
N ASN A 134 0.05 -2.55 -13.35
CA ASN A 134 -0.71 -2.96 -14.55
C ASN A 134 -1.55 -1.78 -15.06
N HIS A 135 -2.29 -1.10 -14.21
CA HIS A 135 -3.22 -0.04 -14.62
C HIS A 135 -3.14 1.19 -13.70
N ILE A 136 -3.21 2.38 -14.29
CA ILE A 136 -3.32 3.66 -13.58
C ILE A 136 -4.41 4.49 -14.25
N ASP A 137 -5.50 4.82 -13.57
CA ASP A 137 -6.59 5.55 -14.22
C ASP A 137 -6.25 7.04 -14.33
N LYS A 138 -5.82 7.68 -13.23
CA LYS A 138 -5.69 9.14 -13.19
C LYS A 138 -4.51 9.63 -12.37
N ASN A 139 -3.83 10.64 -12.91
CA ASN A 139 -2.88 11.51 -12.22
C ASN A 139 -1.74 10.71 -11.58
N SER A 140 -0.66 10.51 -12.32
CA SER A 140 0.51 9.83 -11.78
C SER A 140 1.82 10.52 -12.12
N THR A 141 2.73 10.53 -11.15
CA THR A 141 4.10 11.00 -11.33
C THR A 141 5.05 9.83 -11.12
N LEU A 142 5.78 9.46 -12.16
CA LEU A 142 6.63 8.28 -12.21
C LEU A 142 8.09 8.71 -12.30
N HIS A 143 8.92 8.21 -11.39
CA HIS A 143 10.36 8.47 -11.36
C HIS A 143 11.22 7.20 -11.31
N LYS A 144 12.10 7.04 -12.30
CA LYS A 144 13.21 6.09 -12.35
C LYS A 144 12.79 4.62 -12.39
N CYS A 145 13.05 3.94 -13.51
CA CYS A 145 12.96 2.48 -13.63
C CYS A 145 11.56 1.95 -13.31
N ILE A 146 10.54 2.42 -14.03
CA ILE A 146 9.14 2.03 -13.81
C ILE A 146 8.59 1.34 -15.07
N ARG A 147 7.77 0.32 -14.87
CA ARG A 147 7.01 -0.33 -15.94
C ARG A 147 5.52 -0.25 -15.66
N VAL A 148 4.76 0.28 -16.61
CA VAL A 148 3.30 0.32 -16.56
C VAL A 148 2.71 -0.37 -17.78
N ASN A 149 1.61 -1.12 -17.65
CA ASN A 149 0.94 -1.61 -18.84
C ASN A 149 -0.01 -0.54 -19.42
N HIS A 150 -0.86 0.08 -18.61
CA HIS A 150 -1.85 1.05 -19.06
C HIS A 150 -1.90 2.30 -18.17
N ILE A 151 -2.05 3.48 -18.78
CA ILE A 151 -2.28 4.76 -18.11
C ILE A 151 -3.40 5.50 -18.84
N ASP A 152 -4.54 5.73 -18.20
CA ASP A 152 -5.66 6.37 -18.91
C ASP A 152 -5.43 7.88 -19.02
N LYS A 153 -5.11 8.56 -17.91
CA LYS A 153 -5.10 10.03 -17.89
C LYS A 153 -4.00 10.63 -17.03
N ASN A 154 -3.38 11.68 -17.57
CA ASN A 154 -2.53 12.63 -16.85
C ASN A 154 -1.35 11.94 -16.16
N SER A 155 -0.22 11.87 -16.85
CA SER A 155 0.99 11.32 -16.26
C SER A 155 2.23 12.15 -16.54
N THR A 156 3.13 12.17 -15.56
CA THR A 156 4.46 12.78 -15.68
C THR A 156 5.50 11.69 -15.49
N LEU A 157 6.28 11.43 -16.52
CA LEU A 157 7.19 10.30 -16.60
C LEU A 157 8.63 10.79 -16.69
N HIS A 158 9.44 10.44 -15.69
CA HIS A 158 10.84 10.84 -15.63
C HIS A 158 11.80 9.66 -15.47
N LYS A 159 12.72 9.50 -16.44
CA LYS A 159 13.90 8.61 -16.41
C LYS A 159 13.60 7.11 -16.42
N TYR A 160 13.96 6.43 -17.50
CA TYR A 160 13.91 4.96 -17.61
C TYR A 160 12.51 4.37 -17.33
N ILE A 161 11.51 4.78 -18.10
CA ILE A 161 10.14 4.30 -17.92
C ILE A 161 9.69 3.58 -19.20
N ARG A 162 9.02 2.44 -19.00
CA ARG A 162 8.37 1.70 -20.07
C ARG A 162 6.87 1.66 -19.83
N VAL A 163 6.09 2.12 -20.80
CA VAL A 163 4.63 2.02 -20.79
C VAL A 163 4.16 1.26 -22.03
N ASN A 164 3.18 0.36 -21.91
CA ASN A 164 2.62 -0.25 -23.12
C ASN A 164 1.61 0.68 -23.78
N HIS A 165 0.67 1.27 -23.03
CA HIS A 165 -0.37 2.12 -23.58
C HIS A 165 -0.67 3.34 -22.68
N ILE A 166 -0.88 4.49 -23.31
CA ILE A 166 -1.30 5.75 -22.67
C ILE A 166 -2.49 6.33 -23.45
N ASP A 167 -3.66 6.53 -22.82
CA ASP A 167 -4.78 7.14 -23.55
C ASP A 167 -4.56 8.66 -23.70
N LYS A 168 -4.31 9.37 -22.60
CA LYS A 168 -4.38 10.85 -22.60
C LYS A 168 -3.34 11.51 -21.70
N ASN A 169 -2.79 12.62 -22.22
CA ASN A 169 -2.06 13.63 -21.44
C ASN A 169 -0.86 13.03 -20.70
N SER A 170 0.27 12.91 -21.39
CA SER A 170 1.53 12.56 -20.74
C SER A 170 2.63 13.56 -21.03
N THR A 171 3.42 13.88 -20.00
CA THR A 171 4.67 14.61 -20.12
C THR A 171 5.81 13.62 -19.92
N LEU A 172 6.67 13.50 -20.92
CA LEU A 172 7.68 12.44 -20.99
C LEU A 172 9.08 13.05 -20.96
N HIS A 173 9.94 12.59 -20.04
CA HIS A 173 11.28 13.13 -19.85
C HIS A 173 12.33 12.02 -19.67
N LYS A 174 13.28 11.95 -20.61
CA LYS A 174 14.51 11.14 -20.58
C LYS A 174 14.32 9.62 -20.52
N TYR A 175 14.74 8.92 -21.57
CA TYR A 175 14.70 7.44 -21.69
C TYR A 175 13.32 6.83 -21.41
N ILE A 176 12.30 7.31 -22.13
CA ILE A 176 10.94 6.78 -22.04
C ILE A 176 10.66 5.94 -23.29
N ARG A 177 10.09 4.75 -23.08
CA ARG A 177 9.56 3.91 -24.16
C ARG A 177 8.07 3.74 -23.96
N VAL A 178 7.28 4.15 -24.95
CA VAL A 178 5.84 3.92 -24.99
C VAL A 178 5.53 3.12 -26.26
N ASN A 179 4.69 2.07 -26.18
CA ASN A 179 4.31 1.33 -27.39
C ASN A 179 3.12 1.97 -28.11
N HIS A 180 2.16 2.54 -27.38
CA HIS A 180 0.96 3.18 -27.96
C HIS A 180 0.55 4.42 -27.16
N ILE A 181 0.14 5.48 -27.87
CA ILE A 181 -0.39 6.73 -27.30
C ILE A 181 -1.61 7.16 -28.12
N ASP A 182 -2.77 7.35 -27.49
CA ASP A 182 -3.98 7.76 -28.21
C ASP A 182 -4.02 9.28 -28.46
N LYS A 183 -3.85 10.12 -27.41
CA LYS A 183 -4.02 11.58 -27.51
C LYS A 183 -3.09 12.40 -26.60
N ASN A 184 -2.68 13.58 -27.10
CA ASN A 184 -2.07 14.67 -26.33
C ASN A 184 -0.91 14.27 -25.42
N SER A 185 0.20 13.78 -25.97
CA SER A 185 1.43 13.58 -25.19
C SER A 185 2.52 14.52 -25.66
N THR A 186 3.06 15.31 -24.75
CA THR A 186 4.19 16.20 -25.03
C THR A 186 5.48 15.48 -24.67
N LEU A 187 6.32 15.26 -25.68
CA LEU A 187 7.64 14.69 -25.51
C LEU A 187 8.62 15.83 -25.25
N GLN A 188 9.14 15.95 -24.02
CA GLN A 188 10.26 16.84 -23.75
C GLN A 188 11.55 16.02 -23.81
N ASN A 189 12.16 16.02 -25.01
CA ASN A 189 13.47 15.42 -25.21
C ASN A 189 14.55 16.32 -24.59
N THR A 190 15.05 15.94 -23.42
CA THR A 190 16.40 16.30 -22.92
C THR A 190 17.09 15.09 -22.31
#